data_AF-A0A924NIX5-F1
#
_entry.id   AF-A0A924NIX5-F1
#
_cell.length_a   1.000
_cell.length_b   1.000
_cell.length_c   1.000
_cell.angle_alpha   90.00
_cell.angle_beta   90.00
_cell.angle_gamma   90.00
#
_symmetry.space_group_name_H-M   'P 1'
#
loop_
_entity.id
_entity.type
_entity.pdbx_description
1 polymer ?
#
loop_
_entity_poly.entity_id
_entity_poly.type
_entity_poly.pdbx_seq_one_letter_code
_entity_poly.pdbx_strand_id
1 'polypeptide(L)'
;MRELQAARGTALSEQPAQDPPADAAVGSRPRRTVLLGALAAVVLALDIATKIAVVAELEGRRTLELLGGQLLIRVSRNPGAAFSFAEGAPVLFTAVAVGVVVVIVRVSRRLYSGGWAISLGLLL
;
A
#
# COMPACT_ATOMS: atom_id res chain seq x y z
N MET A 1 -28.05 -67.71 -12.51
CA MET A 1 -28.57 -67.69 -13.89
C MET A 1 -29.62 -66.60 -14.01
N ARG A 2 -29.30 -65.49 -14.67
CA ARG A 2 -30.20 -64.47 -15.23
C ARG A 2 -29.33 -63.58 -16.14
N GLU A 3 -29.26 -63.96 -17.42
CA GLU A 3 -29.73 -63.18 -18.59
C GLU A 3 -28.81 -62.00 -18.91
N LEU A 4 -27.76 -62.25 -19.70
CA LEU A 4 -27.68 -62.14 -21.17
C LEU A 4 -27.69 -60.69 -21.69
N GLN A 5 -26.49 -60.32 -22.14
CA GLN A 5 -26.14 -59.11 -22.86
C GLN A 5 -26.95 -58.94 -24.16
N ALA A 6 -27.31 -57.68 -24.44
CA ALA A 6 -27.49 -57.12 -25.79
C ALA A 6 -27.02 -55.66 -25.71
N ALA A 7 -26.29 -55.06 -26.64
CA ALA A 7 -25.53 -55.54 -27.79
C ALA A 7 -24.65 -54.35 -28.23
N ARG A 8 -23.42 -54.63 -28.68
CA ARG A 8 -22.54 -53.84 -29.58
C ARG A 8 -22.09 -52.46 -29.07
N GLY A 9 -20.80 -52.27 -28.73
CA GLY A 9 -19.69 -52.13 -29.69
C GLY A 9 -19.73 -50.73 -30.30
N THR A 10 -18.76 -49.83 -30.08
CA THR A 10 -17.47 -49.86 -30.79
C THR A 10 -16.44 -48.96 -30.09
N ALA A 11 -15.30 -49.59 -29.76
CA ALA A 11 -13.90 -49.15 -29.61
C ALA A 11 -13.49 -47.66 -29.55
N LEU A 12 -12.77 -47.35 -28.46
CA LEU A 12 -11.42 -46.78 -28.40
C LEU A 12 -11.03 -45.63 -29.36
N SER A 13 -10.95 -44.43 -28.78
CA SER A 13 -9.76 -43.58 -28.96
C SER A 13 -9.26 -43.17 -27.57
N GLU A 14 -8.20 -43.82 -27.10
CA GLU A 14 -7.25 -43.15 -26.21
C GLU A 14 -6.61 -42.02 -27.02
N GLN A 15 -6.83 -40.78 -26.61
CA GLN A 15 -5.99 -39.66 -27.02
C GLN A 15 -5.33 -39.10 -25.76
N PRO A 16 -4.05 -39.45 -25.49
CA PRO A 16 -3.31 -38.85 -24.40
C PRO A 16 -2.76 -37.51 -24.87
N ALA A 17 -3.50 -36.44 -24.58
CA ALA A 17 -3.08 -35.04 -24.56
C ALA A 17 -4.39 -34.23 -24.46
N GLN A 18 -4.63 -33.44 -23.44
CA GLN A 18 -3.76 -32.37 -23.00
C GLN A 18 -3.88 -32.24 -21.48
N ASP A 19 -2.75 -32.24 -20.78
CA ASP A 19 -2.69 -31.58 -19.49
C ASP A 19 -3.28 -30.17 -19.67
N PRO A 20 -4.28 -29.74 -18.89
CA PRO A 20 -4.64 -28.34 -18.90
C PRO A 20 -3.36 -27.58 -18.56
N PRO A 21 -2.96 -26.53 -19.31
CA PRO A 21 -1.85 -25.71 -18.86
C PRO A 21 -2.21 -25.18 -17.48
N ALA A 22 -1.58 -25.73 -16.45
CA ALA A 22 -1.69 -25.34 -15.06
C ALA A 22 -1.01 -23.98 -14.81
N ASP A 23 -0.98 -23.10 -15.82
CA ASP A 23 -0.07 -21.95 -15.91
C ASP A 23 -0.73 -20.68 -16.44
N ALA A 24 -2.04 -20.49 -16.23
CA ALA A 24 -2.68 -19.19 -16.48
C ALA A 24 -3.48 -18.64 -15.29
N ALA A 25 -3.29 -19.19 -14.09
CA ALA A 25 -3.64 -18.51 -12.85
C ALA A 25 -2.48 -17.65 -12.34
N VAL A 26 -1.78 -16.93 -13.22
CA VAL A 26 -0.82 -15.89 -12.79
C VAL A 26 -1.64 -14.70 -12.30
N GLY A 27 -2.03 -14.76 -11.04
CA GLY A 27 -2.83 -13.72 -10.39
C GLY A 27 -2.22 -12.34 -10.60
N SER A 28 -3.02 -11.42 -11.10
CA SER A 28 -2.72 -10.00 -11.37
C SER A 28 -2.49 -9.16 -10.10
N ARG A 29 -1.81 -9.75 -9.10
CA ARG A 29 -1.50 -9.16 -7.80
C ARG A 29 -0.28 -8.22 -7.75
N PRO A 30 0.77 -8.26 -8.62
CA PRO A 30 1.98 -7.46 -8.39
C PRO A 30 1.81 -5.97 -8.69
N ARG A 31 0.96 -5.60 -9.66
CA ARG A 31 0.87 -4.21 -10.13
C ARG A 31 0.35 -3.23 -9.08
N ARG A 32 -0.51 -3.68 -8.16
CA ARG A 32 -1.16 -2.82 -7.15
C ARG A 32 -0.25 -2.56 -5.95
N THR A 33 0.51 -3.57 -5.50
CA THR A 33 1.51 -3.38 -4.44
C THR A 33 2.63 -2.46 -4.91
N VAL A 34 3.02 -2.55 -6.19
CA VAL A 34 3.95 -1.60 -6.81
C VAL A 34 3.37 -0.18 -6.82
N LEU A 35 2.09 -0.01 -7.19
CA LEU A 35 1.44 1.30 -7.15
C LEU A 35 1.43 1.90 -5.73
N LEU A 36 1.05 1.12 -4.72
CA LEU A 36 1.06 1.56 -3.33
C LEU A 36 2.47 1.97 -2.89
N GLY A 37 3.47 1.13 -3.16
CA GLY A 37 4.86 1.42 -2.80
C GLY A 37 5.42 2.65 -3.51
N ALA A 38 5.09 2.82 -4.80
CA ALA A 38 5.48 3.99 -5.56
C ALA A 38 4.82 5.27 -5.02
N LEU A 39 3.52 5.21 -4.69
CA LEU A 39 2.80 6.36 -4.14
C LEU A 39 3.35 6.76 -2.77
N ALA A 40 3.55 5.79 -1.87
CA ALA A 40 4.15 6.02 -0.56
C ALA A 40 5.56 6.62 -0.69
N ALA A 41 6.39 6.13 -1.63
CA ALA A 41 7.72 6.67 -1.85
C ALA A 41 7.68 8.13 -2.36
N VAL A 42 6.74 8.46 -3.26
CA VAL A 42 6.56 9.83 -3.75
C VAL A 42 6.08 10.76 -2.63
N VAL A 43 5.09 10.33 -1.84
CA VAL A 43 4.57 11.10 -0.71
C VAL A 43 5.67 11.35 0.32
N LEU A 44 6.43 10.33 0.69
CA LEU A 44 7.55 10.44 1.63
C LEU A 44 8.64 11.37 1.10
N ALA A 45 8.99 11.27 -0.17
CA ALA A 45 10.00 12.13 -0.79
C ALA A 45 9.55 13.60 -0.79
N LEU A 46 8.29 13.87 -1.14
CA LEU A 46 7.72 15.21 -1.10
C LEU A 46 7.69 15.76 0.33
N ASP A 47 7.22 14.97 1.31
CA ASP A 47 7.18 15.36 2.72
C ASP A 47 8.57 15.74 3.25
N ILE A 48 9.57 14.89 3.01
CA ILE A 48 10.95 15.15 3.45
C ILE A 48 11.51 16.39 2.75
N ALA A 49 11.36 16.50 1.42
CA ALA A 49 11.86 17.64 0.67
C ALA A 49 11.22 18.96 1.12
N THR A 50 9.90 18.97 1.33
CA THR A 50 9.17 20.14 1.85
C THR A 50 9.63 20.49 3.26
N LYS A 51 9.80 19.51 4.16
CA LYS A 51 10.31 19.75 5.52
C LYS A 51 11.71 20.35 5.50
N ILE A 52 12.61 19.82 4.67
CA ILE A 52 13.97 20.35 4.52
C ILE A 52 13.92 21.79 4.00
N ALA A 53 13.14 22.07 2.96
CA ALA A 53 13.00 23.42 2.41
C ALA A 53 12.45 24.41 3.44
N VAL A 54 11.39 24.03 4.16
CA VAL A 54 10.78 24.87 5.21
C VAL A 54 11.76 25.14 6.35
N VAL A 55 12.50 24.13 6.79
CA VAL A 55 13.53 24.30 7.83
C VAL A 55 14.65 25.23 7.35
N ALA A 56 15.18 25.01 6.15
CA ALA A 56 16.28 25.80 5.60
C ALA A 56 15.91 27.27 5.40
N GLU A 57 14.69 27.55 4.94
CA GLU A 57 14.27 28.89 4.55
C GLU A 57 13.58 29.66 5.69
N LEU A 58 12.89 28.99 6.61
CA LEU A 58 12.01 29.64 7.58
C LEU A 58 12.41 29.44 9.05
N GLU A 59 13.37 28.56 9.38
CA GLU A 59 13.78 28.39 10.77
C GLU A 59 14.43 29.67 11.31
N GLY A 60 13.94 30.16 12.45
CA GLY A 60 14.37 31.43 13.05
C GLY A 60 13.87 32.69 12.32
N ARG A 61 13.02 32.56 11.29
CA ARG A 61 12.46 33.69 10.53
C ARG A 61 10.99 33.96 10.87
N ARG A 62 10.46 35.08 10.35
CA ARG A 62 9.03 35.41 10.47
C ARG A 62 8.18 34.45 9.65
N THR A 63 6.93 34.27 10.07
CA THR A 63 5.92 33.47 9.36
C THR A 63 5.74 33.97 7.93
N LEU A 64 5.73 33.04 6.97
CA LEU A 64 5.45 33.34 5.57
C LEU A 64 3.94 33.32 5.35
N GLU A 65 3.40 34.43 4.86
CA GLU A 65 1.98 34.56 4.52
C GLU A 65 1.79 34.31 3.02
N LEU A 66 0.85 33.44 2.69
CA LEU A 66 0.48 33.08 1.33
C LEU A 66 -1.00 33.39 1.11
N LEU A 67 -1.38 33.53 -0.16
CA LEU A 67 -2.74 33.79 -0.65
C LEU A 67 -3.37 35.12 -0.17
N GLY A 68 -2.63 35.99 0.52
CA GLY A 68 -3.17 37.17 1.18
C GLY A 68 -3.51 36.94 2.66
N GLY A 69 -2.84 35.99 3.32
CA GLY A 69 -2.91 35.77 4.77
C GLY A 69 -3.76 34.58 5.20
N GLN A 70 -4.42 33.87 4.28
CA GLN A 70 -5.26 32.70 4.57
C GLN A 70 -4.42 31.45 4.84
N LEU A 71 -3.19 31.41 4.31
CA LEU A 71 -2.25 30.33 4.53
C LEU A 71 -0.97 30.87 5.15
N LEU A 72 -0.65 30.37 6.35
CA LEU A 72 0.53 30.79 7.12
C LEU A 72 1.50 29.61 7.23
N ILE A 73 2.72 29.79 6.76
CA ILE A 73 3.79 28.80 6.88
C ILE A 73 4.78 29.26 7.96
N ARG A 74 4.93 28.44 8.98
CA ARG A 74 5.89 28.63 10.07
C ARG A 74 6.53 27.30 10.44
N VAL A 75 7.78 27.36 10.90
CA VAL A 75 8.44 26.19 11.48
C VAL A 75 7.86 25.95 12.87
N SER A 76 7.40 24.72 13.10
CA SER A 76 6.94 24.26 14.41
C SER A 76 7.50 22.86 14.66
N ARG A 77 8.18 22.67 15.79
CA ARG A 77 8.66 21.36 16.23
C ARG A 77 7.59 20.75 17.12
N ASN A 78 7.05 19.59 16.74
CA ASN A 78 6.00 18.90 17.50
C ASN A 78 6.52 17.57 18.06
N PRO A 79 7.08 17.54 19.29
CA PRO A 79 7.52 16.30 19.94
C PRO A 79 6.38 15.50 20.59
N GLY A 80 5.18 16.07 20.74
CA GLY A 80 4.07 15.51 21.52
C GLY A 80 2.96 14.84 20.70
N ALA A 81 3.15 14.68 19.38
CA ALA A 81 2.14 14.24 18.42
C ALA A 81 0.89 15.15 18.40
N ALA A 82 -0.25 14.66 17.91
CA ALA A 82 -1.43 15.50 17.68
C ALA A 82 -2.08 16.06 18.96
N PHE A 83 -1.86 15.42 20.13
CA PHE A 83 -2.52 15.81 21.39
C PHE A 83 -1.55 16.24 22.50
N SER A 84 -0.26 16.44 22.21
CA SER A 84 0.76 16.84 23.20
C SER A 84 0.86 15.94 24.45
N PHE A 85 0.34 14.71 24.41
CA PHE A 85 0.18 13.87 25.61
C PHE A 85 1.43 13.08 26.00
N ALA A 86 2.44 13.01 25.13
CA ALA A 86 3.71 12.34 25.40
C ALA A 86 4.90 13.14 24.87
N GLU A 87 4.93 14.43 25.19
CA GLU A 87 6.09 15.30 24.93
C GLU A 87 7.34 14.68 25.58
N GLY A 88 8.36 14.38 24.76
CA GLY A 88 9.58 13.70 25.20
C GLY A 88 9.67 12.22 24.83
N ALA A 89 8.60 11.61 24.29
CA ALA A 89 8.61 10.24 23.80
C ALA A 89 8.52 10.06 22.25
N PRO A 90 9.23 10.82 21.38
CA PRO A 90 9.22 10.60 19.94
C PRO A 90 9.50 9.16 19.52
N VAL A 91 10.40 8.48 20.24
CA VAL A 91 10.76 7.08 19.98
C VAL A 91 9.56 6.15 20.09
N LEU A 92 8.65 6.39 21.05
CA LEU A 92 7.42 5.61 21.18
C LEU A 92 6.53 5.80 19.95
N PHE A 93 6.36 7.04 19.49
CA PHE A 93 5.58 7.32 18.29
C PHE A 93 6.18 6.68 17.04
N THR A 94 7.51 6.72 16.90
CA THR A 94 8.20 6.03 15.80
C THR A 94 7.96 4.51 15.85
N ALA A 95 8.05 3.89 17.02
CA ALA A 95 7.79 2.46 17.17
C ALA A 95 6.36 2.09 16.78
N VAL A 96 5.37 2.88 17.22
CA VAL A 96 3.96 2.70 16.83
C VAL A 96 3.78 2.90 15.32
N ALA A 97 4.36 3.95 14.74
CA ALA A 97 4.28 4.22 13.30
C ALA A 97 4.86 3.06 12.47
N VAL A 98 6.02 2.52 12.85
CA VAL A 98 6.60 1.33 12.19
C VAL A 98 5.65 0.13 12.28
N GLY A 99 5.03 -0.10 13.44
CA GLY A 99 4.01 -1.15 13.60
C GLY A 99 2.82 -0.96 12.65
N VAL A 100 2.30 0.26 12.55
CA VAL A 100 1.21 0.62 11.62
C VAL A 100 1.62 0.37 10.16
N VAL A 101 2.82 0.79 9.75
CA VAL A 101 3.35 0.55 8.40
C VAL A 101 3.37 -0.95 8.08
N VAL A 102 3.88 -1.78 8.99
CA VAL A 102 3.92 -3.25 8.81
C VAL A 102 2.51 -3.82 8.65
N VAL A 103 1.55 -3.37 9.47
CA VAL A 103 0.15 -3.81 9.38
C VAL A 103 -0.46 -3.40 8.03
N ILE A 104 -0.28 -2.15 7.60
CA ILE A 104 -0.80 -1.65 6.32
C ILE A 104 -0.23 -2.48 5.16
N VAL A 105 1.09 -2.71 5.14
CA VAL A 105 1.73 -3.53 4.10
C VAL A 105 1.21 -4.97 4.13
N ARG A 106 0.95 -5.55 5.30
CA ARG A 106 0.40 -6.92 5.40
C ARG A 106 -1.06 -7.00 4.93
N VAL A 107 -1.89 -6.01 5.27
CA VAL A 107 -3.30 -5.95 4.91
C VAL A 107 -3.47 -5.60 3.43
N SER A 108 -2.65 -4.70 2.89
CA SER A 108 -2.71 -4.30 1.48
C SER A 108 -2.48 -5.46 0.52
N ARG A 109 -1.68 -6.46 0.92
CA ARG A 109 -1.48 -7.71 0.15
C ARG A 109 -2.75 -8.55 0.00
N ARG A 110 -3.78 -8.32 0.82
CA ARG A 110 -5.07 -9.03 0.79
C ARG A 110 -6.18 -8.22 0.10
N LEU A 111 -6.00 -6.92 -0.12
CA LEU A 111 -7.01 -6.05 -0.68
C LEU A 111 -6.96 -6.05 -2.21
N TYR A 112 -8.11 -6.27 -2.85
CA TYR A 112 -8.23 -6.52 -4.29
C TYR A 112 -8.48 -5.26 -5.14
N SER A 113 -8.78 -4.09 -4.54
CA SER A 113 -9.19 -2.88 -5.28
C SER A 113 -8.10 -1.81 -5.38
N GLY A 114 -8.17 -0.97 -6.42
CA GLY A 114 -7.17 0.07 -6.69
C GLY A 114 -7.35 1.28 -5.77
N GLY A 115 -8.60 1.57 -5.40
CA GLY A 115 -8.93 2.61 -4.41
C GLY A 115 -8.25 2.36 -3.07
N TRP A 116 -8.25 1.11 -2.58
CA TRP A 116 -7.53 0.76 -1.35
C TRP A 116 -6.02 1.00 -1.46
N ALA A 117 -5.40 0.71 -2.61
CA ALA A 117 -3.97 0.94 -2.80
C ALA A 117 -3.62 2.43 -2.79
N ILE A 118 -4.47 3.28 -3.37
CA ILE A 118 -4.30 4.74 -3.36
C ILE A 118 -4.47 5.27 -1.93
N SER A 119 -5.58 4.95 -1.26
CA SER A 119 -5.82 5.42 0.10
C SER A 119 -4.73 4.99 1.08
N LEU A 120 -4.28 3.73 1.02
CA LEU A 120 -3.21 3.24 1.87
C LEU A 120 -1.84 3.81 1.48
N GLY A 121 -1.59 4.05 0.19
CA GLY A 121 -0.36 4.69 -0.28
C GLY A 121 -0.26 6.17 0.04
N LEU A 122 -1.39 6.87 0.18
CA LEU A 122 -1.44 8.26 0.68
C LEU A 122 -1.36 8.34 2.21
N LEU A 123 -1.81 7.28 2.89
CA LEU A 123 -1.74 7.18 4.36
C LEU A 123 -0.31 6.88 4.84
N LEU A 124 0.46 6.12 4.05
CA LEU A 124 1.86 5.78 4.28
C LEU A 124 2.79 6.94 3.89
#